data_AF-A0A4E9FEN5-F1
#
_entry.id   AF-A0A4E9FEN5-F1
#
_cell.length_a   1.000
_cell.length_b   1.000
_cell.length_c   1.000
_cell.angle_alpha   90.00
_cell.angle_beta   90.00
_cell.angle_gamma   90.00
#
_symmetry.space_group_name_H-M   'P 1'
#
loop_
_entity.id
_entity.type
_entity.pdbx_description
1 polymer ?
#
loop_
_entity_poly.entity_id
_entity_poly.type
_entity_poly.pdbx_seq_one_letter_code
_entity_poly.pdbx_strand_id
1 'polypeptide(L)'
;MVMDISSKSVYAECKRKMQKAEAEMIFNVSVTSSTPFEKDIFTASLIHNFPRKGDSVTYGDVALEYIPQPVPPDTMRIRLYIAYPLDKKEWYNQLCLQRVGLIGLMVQTFIAVELSNFNNGSADDLRPYIPFLDDWWTEQLAEVPMEDRTLTSGTYVSMSEPQFTEMTPSVALLQLDKTAVELAHERHLAKYIRRRLSLLGQLDANKLLHLVFLLSPQKTDGIAEKDKIETLLDLSVIKSAAFHYMPANASHVHRSLRDVSRASVLTNRYCWRVMSWQGDKYTLQHTKGGVVACYLGAVMHEVGHLFKIPHTNSGIMCNGGENIQTFFLPLKKVNLGFTEKEFPHLQRIGENVYIIRVHLRHEFLVKRIMESLLDSTTKLLMTVHPLITHKSRRKMCRILYDESTGVVDVESGVRYLVYYTNDSVKRICSFTEQHMKKRLVLRAKKSAVRALIVTGEGNFLSVLVTNTL
;
A
#
# COMPACT_ATOMS: atom_id res chain seq x y z
N MET A 1 -23.88 -9.65 27.15
CA MET A 1 -24.24 -10.54 26.04
C MET A 1 -23.11 -10.47 25.03
N VAL A 2 -22.31 -11.53 24.93
CA VAL A 2 -21.16 -11.62 24.04
C VAL A 2 -21.67 -11.94 22.64
N MET A 3 -21.33 -11.11 21.65
CA MET A 3 -21.81 -11.26 20.28
C MET A 3 -20.67 -11.69 19.37
N ASP A 4 -20.75 -12.91 18.85
CA ASP A 4 -19.82 -13.43 17.85
C ASP A 4 -20.08 -12.77 16.49
N ILE A 5 -19.23 -11.81 16.13
CA ILE A 5 -19.32 -11.04 14.88
C ILE A 5 -19.00 -11.88 13.64
N SER A 6 -18.57 -13.14 13.79
CA SER A 6 -18.42 -14.08 12.66
C SER A 6 -19.77 -14.55 12.09
N SER A 7 -20.85 -14.37 12.85
CA SER A 7 -22.23 -14.70 12.45
C SER A 7 -22.86 -13.62 11.58
N LYS A 8 -23.42 -14.02 10.43
CA LYS A 8 -24.13 -13.12 9.50
C LYS A 8 -25.31 -12.35 10.13
N SER A 9 -26.00 -12.95 11.11
CA SER A 9 -27.14 -12.30 11.78
C SER A 9 -26.69 -11.23 12.77
N VAL A 10 -25.59 -11.49 13.49
CA VAL A 10 -24.97 -10.56 14.44
C VAL A 10 -24.36 -9.36 13.69
N TYR A 11 -23.75 -9.61 12.53
CA TYR A 11 -23.26 -8.58 11.62
C TYR A 11 -24.37 -7.56 11.25
N ALA A 12 -25.54 -8.05 10.84
CA ALA A 12 -26.66 -7.20 10.47
C ALA A 12 -27.19 -6.38 11.67
N GLU A 13 -27.19 -6.95 12.87
CA GLU A 13 -27.63 -6.28 14.09
C GLU A 13 -26.65 -5.17 14.53
N CYS A 14 -25.34 -5.43 14.49
CA CYS A 14 -24.30 -4.43 14.78
C CYS A 14 -24.36 -3.25 13.82
N LYS A 15 -24.47 -3.51 12.51
CA LYS A 15 -24.64 -2.49 11.47
C LYS A 15 -25.83 -1.57 11.77
N ARG A 16 -26.96 -2.16 12.18
CA ARG A 16 -28.18 -1.41 12.54
C ARG A 16 -28.00 -0.55 13.80
N LYS A 17 -27.30 -1.07 14.81
CA LYS A 17 -27.01 -0.33 16.06
C LYS A 17 -26.01 0.81 15.83
N MET A 18 -25.03 0.62 14.94
CA MET A 18 -24.08 1.65 14.54
C MET A 18 -24.76 2.79 13.77
N GLN A 19 -25.61 2.48 12.80
CA GLN A 19 -26.40 3.49 12.08
C GLN A 19 -27.29 4.31 13.03
N LYS A 20 -27.82 3.66 14.09
CA LYS A 20 -28.61 4.32 15.14
C LYS A 20 -27.73 5.22 16.02
N ALA A 21 -26.55 4.77 16.43
CA ALA A 21 -25.64 5.55 17.27
C ALA A 21 -24.97 6.71 16.51
N GLU A 22 -24.70 6.59 15.21
CA GLU A 22 -24.30 7.70 14.35
C GLU A 22 -25.39 8.77 14.21
N ALA A 23 -26.66 8.36 14.29
CA ALA A 23 -27.80 9.28 14.33
C ALA A 23 -27.97 9.96 15.71
N GLU A 24 -27.50 9.32 16.80
CA GLU A 24 -27.66 9.80 18.18
C GLU A 24 -26.40 10.56 18.71
N MET A 25 -25.19 10.27 18.21
CA MET A 25 -23.96 11.00 18.54
C MET A 25 -23.81 12.25 17.68
N ILE A 26 -24.18 13.39 18.25
CA ILE A 26 -23.83 14.72 17.76
C ILE A 26 -22.32 14.97 17.99
N PHE A 27 -21.48 14.30 17.21
CA PHE A 27 -20.17 14.84 16.85
C PHE A 27 -20.30 15.42 15.45
N ASN A 28 -20.03 16.72 15.32
CA ASN A 28 -20.05 17.49 14.08
C ASN A 28 -19.07 16.94 13.02
N VAL A 29 -19.41 15.81 12.41
CA VAL A 29 -19.00 15.49 11.05
C VAL A 29 -20.24 15.78 10.22
N SER A 30 -20.34 16.99 9.67
CA SER A 30 -21.36 17.28 8.67
C SER A 30 -21.03 16.45 7.41
N VAL A 31 -21.71 15.32 7.29
CA VAL A 31 -21.56 14.33 6.21
C VAL A 31 -22.59 14.61 5.11
N THR A 32 -22.54 15.81 4.53
CA THR A 32 -23.32 16.19 3.33
C THR A 32 -22.36 16.27 2.14
N SER A 33 -22.09 15.20 1.38
CA SER A 33 -22.91 14.75 0.26
C SER A 33 -22.07 13.73 -0.53
N SER A 34 -22.56 12.51 -0.64
CA SER A 34 -22.25 11.47 -1.62
C SER A 34 -23.14 10.28 -1.25
N THR A 35 -23.47 9.45 -2.24
CA THR A 35 -24.44 8.35 -2.16
C THR A 35 -24.28 7.47 -0.91
N PRO A 36 -25.38 6.98 -0.31
CA PRO A 36 -25.37 6.24 0.97
C PRO A 36 -24.38 5.06 1.01
N PHE A 37 -24.11 4.43 -0.14
CA PHE A 37 -23.27 3.24 -0.26
C PHE A 37 -21.77 3.46 0.04
N GLU A 38 -21.19 4.62 -0.20
CA GLU A 38 -19.72 4.82 -0.07
C GLU A 38 -19.26 5.20 1.35
N LYS A 39 -20.17 5.71 2.18
CA LYS A 39 -19.82 6.29 3.49
C LYS A 39 -19.69 5.24 4.59
N ASP A 40 -20.55 4.23 4.57
CA ASP A 40 -20.62 3.22 5.63
C ASP A 40 -19.53 2.15 5.48
N ILE A 41 -19.09 1.86 4.24
CA ILE A 41 -18.17 0.75 3.95
C ILE A 41 -16.76 1.04 4.49
N PHE A 42 -16.23 2.26 4.35
CA PHE A 42 -14.85 2.55 4.76
C PHE A 42 -14.68 2.54 6.29
N THR A 43 -15.57 3.21 7.01
CA THR A 43 -15.57 3.26 8.48
C THR A 43 -15.86 1.87 9.06
N ALA A 44 -16.84 1.14 8.53
CA ALA A 44 -17.09 -0.24 8.93
C ALA A 44 -15.91 -1.15 8.62
N SER A 45 -15.24 -1.02 7.48
CA SER A 45 -14.08 -1.86 7.12
C SER A 45 -12.87 -1.60 8.00
N LEU A 46 -12.59 -0.34 8.36
CA LEU A 46 -11.53 -0.01 9.30
C LEU A 46 -11.80 -0.62 10.68
N ILE A 47 -13.05 -0.59 11.13
CA ILE A 47 -13.49 -1.16 12.41
C ILE A 47 -13.55 -2.69 12.37
N HIS A 48 -13.97 -3.32 11.26
CA HIS A 48 -13.98 -4.79 11.12
C HIS A 48 -12.57 -5.41 11.06
N ASN A 49 -11.58 -4.64 10.64
CA ASN A 49 -10.18 -5.06 10.61
C ASN A 49 -9.43 -4.78 11.93
N PHE A 50 -10.13 -4.28 12.93
CA PHE A 50 -9.63 -3.82 14.21
C PHE A 50 -10.42 -4.48 15.36
N PRO A 51 -9.78 -5.02 16.40
CA PRO A 51 -8.38 -5.40 16.54
C PRO A 51 -8.13 -6.88 16.21
N ARG A 52 -6.89 -7.25 15.82
CA ARG A 52 -6.54 -8.60 15.34
C ARG A 52 -6.06 -9.60 16.40
N LYS A 53 -5.80 -9.15 17.62
CA LYS A 53 -6.08 -9.97 18.80
C LYS A 53 -7.54 -9.66 19.06
N GLY A 54 -8.48 -10.58 18.88
CA GLY A 54 -9.09 -11.17 20.07
C GLY A 54 -9.32 -10.06 21.10
N ASP A 55 -10.28 -9.18 20.89
CA ASP A 55 -10.55 -8.11 21.86
C ASP A 55 -12.01 -7.67 21.83
N SER A 56 -12.43 -7.10 22.95
CA SER A 56 -13.76 -6.56 23.17
C SER A 56 -13.73 -5.04 23.07
N VAL A 57 -14.34 -4.48 22.03
CA VAL A 57 -14.61 -3.03 21.95
C VAL A 57 -16.00 -2.77 22.50
N THR A 58 -16.10 -1.96 23.55
CA THR A 58 -17.37 -1.45 24.05
C THR A 58 -17.79 -0.22 23.26
N TYR A 59 -18.98 -0.27 22.68
CA TYR A 59 -19.61 0.83 21.96
C TYR A 59 -20.99 1.10 22.57
N GLY A 60 -21.07 2.12 23.42
CA GLY A 60 -22.22 2.33 24.31
C GLY A 60 -22.39 1.14 25.26
N ASP A 61 -23.60 0.58 25.30
CA ASP A 61 -23.97 -0.55 26.17
C ASP A 61 -23.58 -1.92 25.59
N VAL A 62 -22.94 -1.93 24.41
CA VAL A 62 -22.66 -3.15 23.64
C VAL A 62 -21.17 -3.46 23.66
N ALA A 63 -20.79 -4.62 24.19
CA ALA A 63 -19.45 -5.17 24.03
C ALA A 63 -19.38 -5.99 22.72
N LEU A 64 -18.53 -5.56 21.80
CA LEU A 64 -18.25 -6.24 20.53
C LEU A 64 -16.95 -7.02 20.68
N GLU A 65 -17.03 -8.34 20.70
CA GLU A 65 -15.85 -9.21 20.81
C GLU A 65 -15.45 -9.72 19.43
N TYR A 66 -14.29 -9.28 18.93
CA TYR A 66 -13.76 -9.73 17.66
C TYR A 66 -12.79 -10.89 17.88
N ILE A 67 -13.13 -12.05 17.30
CA ILE A 67 -12.23 -13.21 17.24
C ILE A 67 -11.59 -13.22 15.84
N PRO A 68 -10.27 -12.97 15.72
CA PRO A 68 -9.55 -13.02 14.46
C PRO A 68 -9.69 -14.41 13.84
N GLN A 69 -9.89 -14.46 12.52
CA GLN A 69 -9.79 -15.74 11.82
C GLN A 69 -8.35 -16.26 11.96
N PRO A 70 -8.15 -17.50 12.42
CA PRO A 70 -6.82 -18.08 12.51
C PRO A 70 -6.20 -18.13 11.12
N VAL A 71 -5.07 -17.44 10.95
CA VAL A 71 -4.35 -17.42 9.68
C VAL A 71 -3.73 -18.79 9.46
N PRO A 72 -4.04 -19.50 8.36
CA PRO A 72 -3.44 -20.81 8.14
C PRO A 72 -1.90 -20.72 8.11
N PRO A 73 -1.17 -21.73 8.62
CA PRO A 73 0.28 -21.66 8.76
C PRO A 73 1.04 -21.64 7.41
N ASP A 74 0.38 -22.02 6.32
CA ASP A 74 0.98 -22.09 4.97
C ASP A 74 0.47 -20.99 4.01
N THR A 75 -0.23 -19.97 4.51
CA THR A 75 -0.67 -18.83 3.69
C THR A 75 0.36 -17.71 3.68
N MET A 76 0.44 -17.00 2.56
CA MET A 76 1.27 -15.82 2.43
C MET A 76 0.75 -14.69 3.34
N ARG A 77 1.66 -13.90 3.91
CA ARG A 77 1.38 -12.77 4.81
C ARG A 77 2.28 -11.58 4.47
N ILE A 78 1.90 -10.39 4.90
CA ILE A 78 2.76 -9.21 4.90
C ILE A 78 3.21 -8.93 6.34
N ARG A 79 4.51 -8.85 6.60
CA ARG A 79 5.02 -8.32 7.88
C ARG A 79 5.34 -6.84 7.75
N LEU A 80 4.87 -6.08 8.72
CA LEU A 80 5.13 -4.65 8.86
C LEU A 80 6.38 -4.43 9.72
N TYR A 81 7.28 -3.55 9.26
CA TYR A 81 8.48 -3.20 10.00
C TYR A 81 8.59 -1.70 10.19
N ILE A 82 9.05 -1.28 11.37
CA ILE A 82 9.70 0.01 11.56
C ILE A 82 11.19 -0.26 11.62
N ALA A 83 11.92 0.23 10.62
CA ALA A 83 13.37 0.18 10.61
C ALA A 83 13.95 1.49 11.11
N TYR A 84 15.01 1.41 11.91
CA TYR A 84 15.76 2.59 12.34
C TYR A 84 17.28 2.35 12.27
N PRO A 85 18.08 3.40 12.00
CA PRO A 85 19.54 3.32 12.00
C PRO A 85 20.12 2.95 13.37
N LEU A 86 21.33 2.39 13.39
CA LEU A 86 22.04 1.98 14.59
C LEU A 86 22.08 3.08 15.67
N ASP A 87 22.39 4.30 15.25
CA ASP A 87 22.65 5.45 16.10
C ASP A 87 21.40 6.32 16.34
N LYS A 88 20.21 5.84 15.92
CA LYS A 88 18.95 6.62 15.90
C LYS A 88 17.75 5.90 16.49
N LYS A 89 17.95 5.16 17.59
CA LYS A 89 16.85 4.55 18.34
C LYS A 89 15.87 5.60 18.85
N GLU A 90 16.32 6.82 19.15
CA GLU A 90 15.49 7.93 19.62
C GLU A 90 14.49 8.45 18.58
N TRP A 91 14.65 8.11 17.29
CA TRP A 91 13.64 8.44 16.27
C TRP A 91 12.38 7.60 16.41
N TYR A 92 12.50 6.43 17.02
CA TYR A 92 11.38 5.56 17.30
C TYR A 92 10.65 6.01 18.58
N ASN A 93 9.31 6.00 18.50
CA ASN A 93 8.43 6.18 19.65
C ASN A 93 7.11 5.43 19.42
N GLN A 94 6.26 5.37 20.45
CA GLN A 94 4.99 4.64 20.40
C GLN A 94 4.05 5.10 19.27
N LEU A 95 4.08 6.39 18.90
CA LEU A 95 3.27 6.90 17.79
C LEU A 95 3.70 6.31 16.44
N CYS A 96 4.96 5.91 16.30
CA CYS A 96 5.45 5.26 15.09
C CYS A 96 4.81 3.88 14.90
N LEU A 97 4.66 3.09 15.97
CA LEU A 97 3.92 1.82 15.93
C LEU A 97 2.48 2.03 15.45
N GLN A 98 1.80 2.99 16.07
CA GLN A 98 0.41 3.31 15.74
C GLN A 98 0.26 3.74 14.28
N ARG A 99 1.16 4.58 13.76
CA ARG A 99 1.16 5.01 12.35
C ARG A 99 1.37 3.84 11.39
N VAL A 100 2.41 3.02 11.59
CA VAL A 100 2.68 1.87 10.70
C VAL A 100 1.53 0.88 10.73
N GLY A 101 1.01 0.58 11.91
CA GLY A 101 -0.12 -0.31 12.04
C GLY A 101 -1.39 0.23 11.37
N LEU A 102 -1.69 1.52 11.52
CA LEU A 102 -2.79 2.18 10.82
C LEU A 102 -2.61 2.14 9.30
N ILE A 103 -1.40 2.41 8.79
CA ILE A 103 -1.09 2.30 7.36
C ILE A 103 -1.38 0.90 6.85
N GLY A 104 -0.93 -0.14 7.56
CA GLY A 104 -1.17 -1.53 7.20
C GLY A 104 -2.67 -1.84 7.06
N LEU A 105 -3.49 -1.35 7.99
CA LEU A 105 -4.94 -1.55 7.95
C LEU A 105 -5.64 -0.75 6.86
N MET A 106 -5.17 0.48 6.59
CA MET A 106 -5.65 1.27 5.47
C MET A 106 -5.36 0.57 4.14
N VAL A 107 -4.18 -0.04 3.99
CA VAL A 107 -3.80 -0.86 2.82
C VAL A 107 -4.74 -2.06 2.67
N GLN A 108 -4.98 -2.80 3.74
CA GLN A 108 -5.90 -3.95 3.70
C GLN A 108 -7.31 -3.55 3.31
N THR A 109 -7.81 -2.49 3.94
CA THR A 109 -9.15 -1.96 3.68
C THR A 109 -9.30 -1.52 2.23
N PHE A 110 -8.33 -0.77 1.72
CA PHE A 110 -8.31 -0.32 0.33
C PHE A 110 -8.40 -1.49 -0.65
N ILE A 111 -7.53 -2.50 -0.49
CA ILE A 111 -7.52 -3.69 -1.35
C ILE A 111 -8.84 -4.46 -1.25
N ALA A 112 -9.31 -4.73 -0.03
CA ALA A 112 -10.51 -5.55 0.17
C ALA A 112 -11.77 -4.92 -0.46
N VAL A 113 -11.94 -3.60 -0.29
CA VAL A 113 -13.06 -2.86 -0.87
C VAL A 113 -12.96 -2.82 -2.39
N GLU A 114 -11.79 -2.51 -2.95
CA GLU A 114 -11.58 -2.44 -4.40
C GLU A 114 -11.84 -3.79 -5.10
N LEU A 115 -11.47 -4.90 -4.45
CA LEU A 115 -11.70 -6.25 -4.98
C LEU A 115 -13.15 -6.73 -4.77
N SER A 116 -13.79 -6.39 -3.65
CA SER A 116 -15.20 -6.71 -3.43
C SER A 116 -16.09 -6.04 -4.48
N ASN A 117 -15.87 -4.74 -4.71
CA ASN A 117 -16.57 -3.97 -5.74
C ASN A 117 -16.34 -4.54 -7.15
N PHE A 118 -15.14 -5.06 -7.42
CA PHE A 118 -14.81 -5.63 -8.73
C PHE A 118 -15.50 -6.96 -9.00
N ASN A 119 -15.64 -7.82 -7.98
CA ASN A 119 -16.20 -9.16 -8.13
C ASN A 119 -17.72 -9.22 -7.95
N ASN A 120 -18.41 -8.07 -7.92
CA ASN A 120 -19.82 -7.97 -7.50
C ASN A 120 -20.09 -8.69 -6.18
N GLY A 121 -19.10 -8.69 -5.26
CA GLY A 121 -19.25 -9.25 -3.93
C GLY A 121 -20.31 -8.49 -3.16
N SER A 122 -20.92 -9.12 -2.15
CA SER A 122 -21.69 -8.34 -1.19
C SER A 122 -20.75 -7.34 -0.51
N ALA A 123 -21.13 -6.07 -0.49
CA ALA A 123 -20.46 -5.04 0.31
C ALA A 123 -20.42 -5.39 1.81
N ASP A 124 -21.21 -6.39 2.23
CA ASP A 124 -21.34 -6.83 3.61
C ASP A 124 -20.30 -7.89 4.04
N ASP A 125 -19.54 -8.53 3.14
CA ASP A 125 -18.49 -9.50 3.52
C ASP A 125 -17.19 -9.32 2.73
N LEU A 126 -16.23 -8.62 3.33
CA LEU A 126 -14.93 -8.34 2.74
C LEU A 126 -13.87 -9.40 3.04
N ARG A 127 -14.14 -10.33 3.96
CA ARG A 127 -13.16 -11.32 4.46
C ARG A 127 -12.42 -12.09 3.37
N PRO A 128 -13.07 -12.52 2.27
CA PRO A 128 -12.39 -13.25 1.20
C PRO A 128 -11.28 -12.47 0.49
N TYR A 129 -11.24 -11.14 0.64
CA TYR A 129 -10.31 -10.27 -0.08
C TYR A 129 -9.26 -9.62 0.82
N ILE A 130 -9.26 -9.91 2.13
CA ILE A 130 -8.34 -9.29 3.08
C ILE A 130 -6.98 -9.98 2.99
N PRO A 131 -5.89 -9.28 2.61
CA PRO A 131 -4.56 -9.88 2.66
C PRO A 131 -4.15 -10.06 4.13
N PHE A 132 -3.49 -11.16 4.50
CA PHE A 132 -3.09 -11.37 5.90
C PHE A 132 -1.86 -10.52 6.29
N LEU A 133 -1.91 -9.94 7.49
CA LEU A 133 -0.72 -9.39 8.14
C LEU A 133 -0.16 -10.46 9.06
N ASP A 134 1.16 -10.51 9.12
CA ASP A 134 1.85 -11.43 10.00
C ASP A 134 1.87 -10.93 11.44
N ASP A 135 1.80 -11.85 12.39
CA ASP A 135 1.82 -11.61 13.83
C ASP A 135 2.70 -12.63 14.58
N TRP A 136 3.29 -13.59 13.87
CA TRP A 136 4.01 -14.71 14.45
C TRP A 136 5.50 -14.65 14.12
N TRP A 137 6.28 -14.12 15.06
CA TRP A 137 7.74 -14.27 15.08
C TRP A 137 8.27 -14.12 16.50
N THR A 138 9.55 -14.38 16.67
CA THR A 138 10.28 -14.16 17.92
C THR A 138 11.34 -13.10 17.71
N GLU A 139 11.85 -12.55 18.80
CA GLU A 139 13.05 -11.72 18.77
C GLU A 139 14.22 -12.47 18.11
N GLN A 140 15.01 -11.75 17.33
CA GLN A 140 16.15 -12.27 16.60
C GLN A 140 17.31 -11.29 16.62
N LEU A 141 18.51 -11.86 16.65
CA LEU A 141 19.78 -11.15 16.59
C LEU A 141 20.68 -11.92 15.63
N ALA A 142 21.31 -11.23 14.70
CA ALA A 142 22.27 -11.82 13.79
C ALA A 142 23.54 -10.97 13.73
N GLU A 143 24.68 -11.64 13.76
CA GLU A 143 25.97 -11.00 13.53
C GLU A 143 26.11 -10.65 12.04
N VAL A 144 26.58 -9.44 11.75
CA VAL A 144 26.85 -8.98 10.39
C VAL A 144 28.24 -9.47 9.98
N PRO A 145 28.45 -10.12 8.83
CA PRO A 145 29.79 -10.56 8.40
C PRO A 145 30.78 -9.39 8.34
N MET A 146 32.05 -9.62 8.70
CA MET A 146 33.07 -8.57 8.73
C MET A 146 33.25 -7.87 7.39
N GLU A 147 33.15 -8.59 6.27
CA GLU A 147 33.23 -8.02 4.91
C GLU A 147 32.08 -7.06 4.57
N ASP A 148 30.97 -7.14 5.31
CA ASP A 148 29.76 -6.34 5.12
C ASP A 148 29.70 -5.11 6.05
N ARG A 149 30.67 -4.97 6.98
CA ARG A 149 30.77 -3.88 7.96
C ARG A 149 31.62 -2.73 7.41
N THR A 150 31.23 -1.50 7.78
CA THR A 150 32.12 -0.32 7.68
C THR A 150 32.78 -0.04 9.03
N LEU A 151 33.73 0.91 9.06
CA LEU A 151 34.36 1.37 10.31
C LEU A 151 33.36 1.89 11.36
N THR A 152 32.18 2.35 10.95
CA THR A 152 31.15 2.91 11.83
C THR A 152 29.92 2.02 11.97
N SER A 153 29.85 0.91 11.22
CA SER A 153 28.74 -0.03 11.29
C SER A 153 28.79 -0.83 12.60
N GLY A 154 27.62 -1.15 13.11
CA GLY A 154 27.44 -2.06 14.22
C GLY A 154 27.76 -3.50 13.82
N THR A 155 28.01 -4.32 14.83
CA THR A 155 28.33 -5.75 14.66
C THR A 155 27.09 -6.62 14.47
N TYR A 156 25.91 -6.10 14.83
CA TYR A 156 24.66 -6.86 14.83
C TYR A 156 23.53 -6.10 14.14
N VAL A 157 22.63 -6.87 13.54
CA VAL A 157 21.27 -6.46 13.20
C VAL A 157 20.32 -7.20 14.15
N SER A 158 19.27 -6.53 14.62
CA SER A 158 18.25 -7.15 15.47
C SER A 158 16.84 -6.87 15.00
N MET A 159 15.94 -7.80 15.30
CA MET A 159 14.51 -7.68 15.10
C MET A 159 13.80 -8.00 16.40
N SER A 160 12.92 -7.11 16.87
CA SER A 160 12.15 -7.34 18.09
C SER A 160 11.13 -8.46 17.95
N GLU A 161 10.64 -8.96 19.08
CA GLU A 161 9.36 -9.66 19.13
C GLU A 161 8.20 -8.76 18.63
N PRO A 162 7.03 -9.34 18.29
CA PRO A 162 5.88 -8.59 17.81
C PRO A 162 5.48 -7.46 18.77
N GLN A 163 5.54 -6.21 18.30
CA GLN A 163 5.07 -5.06 19.05
C GLN A 163 3.60 -4.81 18.72
N PHE A 164 2.78 -4.69 19.77
CA PHE A 164 1.34 -4.48 19.64
C PHE A 164 0.93 -3.11 20.16
N THR A 165 -0.17 -2.59 19.64
CA THR A 165 -1.03 -1.67 20.38
C THR A 165 -2.40 -2.32 20.50
N GLU A 166 -3.25 -1.88 21.44
CA GLU A 166 -4.65 -2.36 21.56
C GLU A 166 -5.41 -2.32 20.23
N MET A 167 -4.96 -1.45 19.35
CA MET A 167 -5.68 -1.00 18.18
C MET A 167 -5.02 -1.50 16.87
N THR A 168 -3.71 -1.68 16.82
CA THR A 168 -3.02 -1.92 15.54
C THR A 168 -2.47 -3.34 15.36
N PRO A 169 -2.30 -3.81 14.11
CA PRO A 169 -1.59 -5.06 13.85
C PRO A 169 -0.16 -5.03 14.40
N SER A 170 0.43 -6.22 14.54
CA SER A 170 1.80 -6.42 14.97
C SER A 170 2.80 -5.71 14.06
N VAL A 171 3.78 -5.05 14.66
CA VAL A 171 4.88 -4.40 13.94
C VAL A 171 6.21 -4.90 14.50
N ALA A 172 7.14 -5.24 13.61
CA ALA A 172 8.50 -5.59 13.98
C ALA A 172 9.38 -4.34 14.05
N LEU A 173 10.17 -4.19 15.11
CA LEU A 173 11.23 -3.19 15.15
C LEU A 173 12.50 -3.81 14.58
N LEU A 174 13.04 -3.19 13.53
CA LEU A 174 14.27 -3.63 12.86
C LEU A 174 15.37 -2.61 13.11
N GLN A 175 16.30 -2.94 14.01
CA GLN A 175 17.50 -2.15 14.21
C GLN A 175 18.54 -2.54 13.16
N LEU A 176 18.93 -1.57 12.34
CA LEU A 176 19.93 -1.75 11.29
C LEU A 176 21.35 -1.56 11.85
N ASP A 177 22.32 -2.21 11.22
CA ASP A 177 23.75 -2.11 11.58
C ASP A 177 24.38 -0.79 11.11
N LYS A 178 23.84 -0.15 10.08
CA LYS A 178 24.37 1.12 9.56
C LYS A 178 23.86 2.33 10.33
N THR A 179 24.71 3.34 10.45
CA THR A 179 24.32 4.66 10.97
C THR A 179 23.37 5.40 10.01
N ALA A 180 22.70 6.43 10.50
CA ALA A 180 21.81 7.25 9.68
C ALA A 180 22.52 7.89 8.48
N VAL A 181 23.75 8.35 8.69
CA VAL A 181 24.60 8.96 7.65
C VAL A 181 24.92 7.95 6.56
N GLU A 182 25.28 6.72 6.93
CA GLU A 182 25.55 5.66 5.96
C GLU A 182 24.30 5.28 5.16
N LEU A 183 23.15 5.17 5.83
CA LEU A 183 21.87 4.89 5.17
C LEU A 183 21.40 6.02 4.25
N ALA A 184 21.77 7.27 4.53
CA ALA A 184 21.50 8.39 3.62
C ALA A 184 22.22 8.21 2.28
N HIS A 185 23.44 7.66 2.30
CA HIS A 185 24.27 7.41 1.11
C HIS A 185 24.04 6.04 0.47
N GLU A 186 23.33 5.13 1.14
CA GLU A 186 23.03 3.80 0.61
C GLU A 186 22.23 3.90 -0.70
N ARG A 187 22.75 3.30 -1.77
CA ARG A 187 22.18 3.44 -3.12
C ARG A 187 20.94 2.58 -3.33
N HIS A 188 20.89 1.43 -2.66
CA HIS A 188 19.84 0.43 -2.83
C HIS A 188 19.35 -0.07 -1.47
N LEU A 189 18.47 0.70 -0.83
CA LEU A 189 17.97 0.40 0.51
C LEU A 189 17.24 -0.94 0.56
N ALA A 190 16.42 -1.27 -0.44
CA ALA A 190 15.70 -2.55 -0.46
C ALA A 190 16.66 -3.74 -0.55
N LYS A 191 17.74 -3.63 -1.34
CA LYS A 191 18.77 -4.68 -1.44
C LYS A 191 19.50 -4.87 -0.11
N TYR A 192 19.88 -3.76 0.53
CA TYR A 192 20.57 -3.78 1.82
C TYR A 192 19.67 -4.38 2.92
N ILE A 193 18.45 -3.89 3.11
CA ILE A 193 17.55 -4.37 4.16
C ILE A 193 17.17 -5.85 3.93
N ARG A 194 16.92 -6.25 2.67
CA ARG A 194 16.66 -7.65 2.34
C ARG A 194 17.82 -8.57 2.74
N ARG A 195 19.08 -8.15 2.55
CA ARG A 195 20.25 -8.93 3.03
C ARG A 195 20.25 -9.07 4.54
N ARG A 196 19.89 -8.01 5.28
CA ARG A 196 19.81 -8.06 6.75
C ARG A 196 18.70 -8.97 7.26
N LEU A 197 17.54 -8.96 6.60
CA LEU A 197 16.47 -9.94 6.88
C LEU A 197 16.89 -11.37 6.50
N SER A 198 17.77 -11.55 5.50
CA SER A 198 18.36 -12.86 5.20
C SER A 198 19.22 -13.38 6.34
N LEU A 199 20.05 -12.52 6.96
CA LEU A 199 20.88 -12.89 8.11
C LEU A 199 20.03 -13.29 9.31
N LEU A 200 18.88 -12.63 9.49
CA LEU A 200 17.89 -12.96 10.52
C LEU A 200 17.04 -14.20 10.15
N GLY A 201 17.28 -14.85 9.01
CA GLY A 201 16.50 -16.01 8.57
C GLY A 201 15.02 -15.69 8.27
N GLN A 202 14.71 -14.44 7.94
CA GLN A 202 13.34 -13.96 7.71
C GLN A 202 12.89 -14.00 6.25
N LEU A 203 13.78 -14.37 5.33
CA LEU A 203 13.40 -14.47 3.91
C LEU A 203 12.75 -15.81 3.60
N ASP A 204 11.44 -15.78 3.42
CA ASP A 204 10.69 -16.82 2.73
C ASP A 204 9.70 -16.14 1.79
N ALA A 205 10.12 -15.85 0.56
CA ALA A 205 9.29 -15.19 -0.45
C ALA A 205 8.04 -15.99 -0.83
N ASN A 206 7.89 -17.23 -0.35
CA ASN A 206 6.67 -17.99 -0.51
C ASN A 206 5.65 -17.67 0.59
N LYS A 207 6.09 -17.43 1.82
CA LYS A 207 5.19 -17.21 2.96
C LYS A 207 5.11 -15.76 3.43
N LEU A 208 6.15 -14.98 3.18
CA LEU A 208 6.31 -13.67 3.79
C LEU A 208 6.70 -12.63 2.75
N LEU A 209 5.97 -11.52 2.77
CA LEU A 209 6.32 -10.28 2.10
C LEU A 209 6.64 -9.24 3.17
N HIS A 210 7.60 -8.36 2.89
CA HIS A 210 8.13 -7.42 3.87
C HIS A 210 7.81 -5.98 3.47
N LEU A 211 7.05 -5.27 4.31
CA LEU A 211 6.79 -3.84 4.13
C LEU A 211 7.53 -3.06 5.22
N VAL A 212 8.59 -2.36 4.84
CA VAL A 212 9.53 -1.72 5.76
C VAL A 212 9.42 -0.21 5.70
N PHE A 213 9.09 0.40 6.83
CA PHE A 213 9.08 1.85 7.03
C PHE A 213 10.39 2.27 7.69
N LEU A 214 11.32 2.83 6.91
CA LEU A 214 12.59 3.32 7.44
C LEU A 214 12.41 4.74 7.95
N LEU A 215 12.58 4.94 9.26
CA LEU A 215 12.47 6.25 9.87
C LEU A 215 13.48 7.22 9.27
N SER A 216 13.01 8.42 8.99
CA SER A 216 13.77 9.52 8.41
C SER A 216 13.58 10.76 9.30
N PRO A 217 14.63 11.59 9.48
CA PRO A 217 14.53 12.75 10.35
C PRO A 217 13.59 13.80 9.73
N GLN A 218 12.78 14.43 10.56
CA GLN A 218 12.11 15.67 10.20
C GLN A 218 13.10 16.81 10.41
N LYS A 219 13.89 17.17 9.40
CA LYS A 219 14.82 18.30 9.56
C LYS A 219 14.04 19.61 9.67
N THR A 220 14.38 20.42 10.68
CA THR A 220 13.76 21.71 11.01
C THR A 220 14.11 22.82 10.01
N ASP A 221 15.19 22.66 9.26
CA ASP A 221 15.68 23.58 8.22
C ASP A 221 14.97 23.41 6.86
N GLY A 222 14.02 22.47 6.76
CA GLY A 222 13.26 22.22 5.53
C GLY A 222 14.01 21.41 4.47
N ILE A 223 15.28 21.04 4.69
CA ILE A 223 16.03 20.16 3.78
C ILE A 223 15.73 18.71 4.16
N ALA A 224 14.55 18.24 3.77
CA ALA A 224 14.22 16.82 3.92
C ALA A 224 15.20 15.96 3.13
N GLU A 225 15.68 14.86 3.72
CA GLU A 225 16.37 13.84 2.94
C GLU A 225 15.44 13.34 1.83
N LYS A 226 16.01 13.11 0.65
CA LYS A 226 15.27 12.65 -0.52
C LYS A 226 14.50 11.37 -0.18
N ASP A 227 13.19 11.37 -0.42
CA ASP A 227 12.37 10.16 -0.28
C ASP A 227 13.00 9.01 -1.09
N LYS A 228 13.12 7.84 -0.46
CA LYS A 228 13.57 6.60 -1.13
C LYS A 228 12.49 5.55 -0.93
N ILE A 229 11.86 5.19 -2.03
CA ILE A 229 10.78 4.22 -2.10
C ILE A 229 11.20 3.18 -3.13
N GLU A 230 11.41 1.95 -2.68
CA GLU A 230 12.03 0.89 -3.48
C GLU A 230 11.41 -0.47 -3.15
N THR A 231 10.98 -1.20 -4.18
CA THR A 231 10.60 -2.61 -4.07
C THR A 231 11.63 -3.50 -4.76
N LEU A 232 12.13 -4.50 -4.04
CA LEU A 232 12.99 -5.55 -4.56
C LEU A 232 12.44 -6.91 -4.14
N LEU A 233 12.02 -7.70 -5.13
CA LEU A 233 11.46 -9.04 -4.92
C LEU A 233 10.33 -8.98 -3.88
N ASP A 234 10.49 -9.62 -2.74
CA ASP A 234 9.58 -9.83 -1.63
C ASP A 234 9.57 -8.69 -0.60
N LEU A 235 10.31 -7.61 -0.84
CA LEU A 235 10.48 -6.52 0.12
C LEU A 235 10.29 -5.13 -0.51
N SER A 236 9.53 -4.28 0.16
CA SER A 236 9.38 -2.85 -0.12
C SER A 236 9.90 -2.02 1.03
N VAL A 237 10.69 -1.00 0.71
CA VAL A 237 11.20 -0.01 1.67
C VAL A 237 10.59 1.35 1.35
N ILE A 238 10.07 1.99 2.38
CA ILE A 238 9.51 3.33 2.32
C ILE A 238 10.26 4.20 3.33
N LYS A 239 11.15 5.06 2.84
CA LYS A 239 11.83 6.11 3.61
C LYS A 239 11.30 7.47 3.17
N SER A 240 10.54 8.13 4.05
CA SER A 240 10.01 9.47 3.78
C SER A 240 9.70 10.22 5.07
N ALA A 241 9.98 11.52 5.09
CA ALA A 241 9.57 12.41 6.19
C ALA A 241 8.04 12.57 6.27
N ALA A 242 7.32 12.29 5.17
CA ALA A 242 5.85 12.31 5.14
C ALA A 242 5.21 11.30 6.11
N PHE A 243 5.96 10.26 6.52
CA PHE A 243 5.55 9.32 7.56
C PHE A 243 5.07 10.04 8.83
N HIS A 244 5.74 11.11 9.25
CA HIS A 244 5.40 11.84 10.48
C HIS A 244 4.10 12.65 10.38
N TYR A 245 3.61 12.89 9.16
CA TYR A 245 2.32 13.54 8.90
C TYR A 245 1.14 12.56 8.95
N MET A 246 1.41 11.24 8.90
CA MET A 246 0.36 10.25 9.10
C MET A 246 -0.21 10.38 10.52
N PRO A 247 -1.55 10.42 10.65
CA PRO A 247 -2.16 10.40 11.97
C PRO A 247 -1.85 9.07 12.65
N ALA A 248 -1.71 9.09 13.97
CA ALA A 248 -1.54 7.88 14.77
C ALA A 248 -2.89 7.21 15.14
N ASN A 249 -4.01 7.87 14.82
CA ASN A 249 -5.35 7.38 15.16
C ASN A 249 -6.26 7.39 13.91
N ALA A 250 -7.00 6.30 13.71
CA ALA A 250 -7.93 6.13 12.60
C ALA A 250 -8.98 7.27 12.51
N SER A 251 -9.51 7.73 13.65
CA SER A 251 -10.49 8.83 13.71
C SER A 251 -9.96 10.15 13.13
N HIS A 252 -8.63 10.33 13.08
CA HIS A 252 -8.00 11.53 12.56
C HIS A 252 -7.67 11.45 11.06
N VAL A 253 -7.80 10.28 10.42
CA VAL A 253 -7.47 10.07 9.00
C VAL A 253 -8.23 11.04 8.09
N HIS A 254 -9.56 11.13 8.23
CA HIS A 254 -10.36 12.04 7.41
C HIS A 254 -9.98 13.50 7.63
N ARG A 255 -9.73 13.89 8.89
CA ARG A 255 -9.30 15.26 9.22
C ARG A 255 -7.96 15.58 8.56
N SER A 256 -6.97 14.69 8.70
CA SER A 256 -5.65 14.85 8.09
C SER A 256 -5.72 14.94 6.58
N LEU A 257 -6.51 14.09 5.91
CA LEU A 257 -6.66 14.11 4.46
C LEU A 257 -7.42 15.33 3.94
N ARG A 258 -8.29 15.94 4.75
CA ARG A 258 -9.00 17.20 4.42
C ARG A 258 -8.19 18.46 4.74
N ASP A 259 -7.05 18.33 5.42
CA ASP A 259 -6.25 19.48 5.83
C ASP A 259 -5.69 20.21 4.59
N VAL A 260 -6.21 21.41 4.33
CA VAL A 260 -5.78 22.31 3.25
C VAL A 260 -4.76 23.34 3.73
N SER A 261 -4.30 23.26 4.99
CA SER A 261 -3.23 24.13 5.48
C SER A 261 -1.94 23.85 4.72
N ARG A 262 -1.16 24.92 4.54
CA ARG A 262 0.08 24.88 3.78
C ARG A 262 1.06 23.85 4.36
N ALA A 263 1.62 23.03 3.49
CA ALA A 263 2.71 22.12 3.85
C ALA A 263 4.04 22.89 3.94
N SER A 264 4.79 22.66 5.01
CA SER A 264 6.17 23.14 5.19
C SER A 264 7.21 22.19 4.60
N VAL A 265 6.86 20.91 4.44
CA VAL A 265 7.70 19.87 3.86
C VAL A 265 7.11 19.48 2.51
N LEU A 266 7.95 19.49 1.49
CA LEU A 266 7.56 19.12 0.15
C LEU A 266 8.20 17.76 -0.18
N THR A 267 7.37 16.75 -0.43
CA THR A 267 7.80 15.40 -0.85
C THR A 267 8.32 15.42 -2.29
N ASN A 268 9.18 14.48 -2.69
CA ASN A 268 9.72 14.42 -4.06
C ASN A 268 8.65 14.43 -5.18
N ARG A 269 7.43 13.96 -4.88
CA ARG A 269 6.26 14.04 -5.77
C ARG A 269 5.40 15.25 -5.38
N TYR A 270 5.77 16.41 -5.90
CA TYR A 270 5.05 17.66 -5.66
C TYR A 270 3.70 17.66 -6.39
N CYS A 271 2.61 17.62 -5.63
CA CYS A 271 1.28 17.84 -6.16
C CYS A 271 0.73 19.17 -5.66
N TRP A 272 0.26 19.99 -6.59
CA TRP A 272 -0.56 21.16 -6.31
C TRP A 272 -2.00 20.72 -6.04
N ARG A 273 -2.53 21.09 -4.88
CA ARG A 273 -3.75 20.51 -4.32
C ARG A 273 -4.88 21.53 -4.35
N VAL A 274 -6.07 21.10 -4.75
CA VAL A 274 -7.28 21.93 -4.65
C VAL A 274 -7.55 22.29 -3.18
N MET A 275 -7.45 23.58 -2.88
CA MET A 275 -7.74 24.14 -1.55
C MET A 275 -9.15 24.75 -1.48
N SER A 276 -9.62 25.37 -2.58
CA SER A 276 -10.93 25.99 -2.69
C SER A 276 -11.35 26.13 -4.15
N TRP A 277 -12.65 26.33 -4.39
CA TRP A 277 -13.19 26.56 -5.73
C TRP A 277 -14.46 27.41 -5.71
N GLN A 278 -14.72 28.10 -6.82
CA GLN A 278 -15.98 28.80 -7.09
C GLN A 278 -16.36 28.56 -8.56
N GLY A 279 -17.43 27.80 -8.78
CA GLY A 279 -17.75 27.28 -10.12
C GLY A 279 -16.63 26.38 -10.64
N ASP A 280 -16.05 26.75 -11.78
CA ASP A 280 -14.95 26.08 -12.47
C ASP A 280 -13.58 26.71 -12.19
N LYS A 281 -13.51 27.73 -11.33
CA LYS A 281 -12.27 28.39 -10.89
C LYS A 281 -11.77 27.73 -9.62
N TYR A 282 -10.54 27.23 -9.67
CA TYR A 282 -9.89 26.49 -8.59
C TYR A 282 -8.66 27.24 -8.10
N THR A 283 -8.45 27.17 -6.78
CA THR A 283 -7.20 27.60 -6.14
C THR A 283 -6.41 26.36 -5.76
N LEU A 284 -5.12 26.35 -6.09
CA LEU A 284 -4.21 25.24 -5.84
C LEU A 284 -3.04 25.68 -4.94
N GLN A 285 -2.65 24.80 -4.01
CA GLN A 285 -1.50 24.99 -3.11
C GLN A 285 -0.94 23.63 -2.67
N HIS A 286 0.31 23.56 -2.21
CA HIS A 286 0.81 22.38 -1.50
C HIS A 286 0.26 22.33 -0.06
N THR A 287 -0.50 21.28 0.25
CA THR A 287 -1.22 21.15 1.53
C THR A 287 -0.72 19.97 2.36
N LYS A 288 -0.88 20.03 3.69
CA LYS A 288 -0.54 18.91 4.59
C LYS A 288 -1.35 17.65 4.26
N GLY A 289 -2.65 17.78 3.98
CA GLY A 289 -3.46 16.64 3.54
C GLY A 289 -2.99 16.06 2.21
N GLY A 290 -2.45 16.90 1.32
CA GLY A 290 -1.80 16.47 0.09
C GLY A 290 -0.51 15.66 0.31
N VAL A 291 0.27 15.97 1.34
CA VAL A 291 1.46 15.19 1.73
C VAL A 291 1.03 13.80 2.21
N VAL A 292 0.03 13.72 3.09
CA VAL A 292 -0.55 12.47 3.58
C VAL A 292 -1.09 11.62 2.42
N ALA A 293 -1.82 12.24 1.49
CA ALA A 293 -2.35 11.56 0.32
C ALA A 293 -1.26 11.01 -0.62
N CYS A 294 -0.26 11.82 -0.98
CA CYS A 294 0.88 11.36 -1.79
C CYS A 294 1.59 10.18 -1.13
N TYR A 295 1.86 10.29 0.17
CA TYR A 295 2.57 9.27 0.92
C TYR A 295 1.81 7.94 0.94
N LEU A 296 0.53 7.99 1.31
CA LEU A 296 -0.30 6.79 1.34
C LEU A 296 -0.49 6.18 -0.05
N GLY A 297 -0.64 7.01 -1.09
CA GLY A 297 -0.68 6.54 -2.49
C GLY A 297 0.58 5.79 -2.89
N ALA A 298 1.76 6.32 -2.50
CA ALA A 298 3.03 5.66 -2.75
C ALA A 298 3.14 4.33 -1.99
N VAL A 299 2.67 4.26 -0.73
CA VAL A 299 2.60 2.99 0.01
C VAL A 299 1.75 1.96 -0.73
N MET A 300 0.54 2.34 -1.17
CA MET A 300 -0.37 1.44 -1.90
C MET A 300 0.26 0.94 -3.21
N HIS A 301 0.98 1.81 -3.90
CA HIS A 301 1.70 1.48 -5.12
C HIS A 301 2.81 0.45 -4.89
N GLU A 302 3.65 0.65 -3.87
CA GLU A 302 4.68 -0.33 -3.53
C GLU A 302 4.08 -1.66 -3.04
N VAL A 303 2.95 -1.63 -2.35
CA VAL A 303 2.22 -2.86 -2.02
C VAL A 303 1.77 -3.57 -3.29
N GLY A 304 1.32 -2.87 -4.33
CA GLY A 304 1.07 -3.47 -5.64
C GLY A 304 2.32 -4.15 -6.22
N HIS A 305 3.51 -3.56 -6.06
CA HIS A 305 4.77 -4.21 -6.44
C HIS A 305 5.11 -5.43 -5.57
N LEU A 306 4.77 -5.46 -4.28
CA LEU A 306 4.91 -6.67 -3.45
C LEU A 306 4.11 -7.85 -3.99
N PHE A 307 2.95 -7.58 -4.57
CA PHE A 307 2.13 -8.56 -5.29
C PHE A 307 2.70 -8.95 -6.66
N LYS A 308 3.92 -8.48 -6.99
CA LYS A 308 4.61 -8.67 -8.27
C LYS A 308 3.89 -8.05 -9.46
N ILE A 309 3.04 -7.05 -9.21
CA ILE A 309 2.32 -6.35 -10.26
C ILE A 309 3.22 -5.22 -10.81
N PRO A 310 3.49 -5.16 -12.12
CA PRO A 310 4.28 -4.09 -12.73
C PRO A 310 3.49 -2.77 -12.77
N HIS A 311 4.14 -1.70 -13.23
CA HIS A 311 3.40 -0.49 -13.54
C HIS A 311 2.34 -0.77 -14.61
N THR A 312 1.15 -0.19 -14.44
CA THR A 312 0.08 -0.27 -15.42
C THR A 312 -0.10 1.07 -16.14
N ASN A 313 -1.01 1.11 -17.11
CA ASN A 313 -1.26 2.32 -17.90
C ASN A 313 -2.28 3.28 -17.25
N SER A 314 -2.84 2.91 -16.10
CA SER A 314 -3.88 3.68 -15.39
C SER A 314 -3.90 3.39 -13.89
N GLY A 315 -4.63 4.19 -13.12
CA GLY A 315 -4.81 3.94 -11.68
C GLY A 315 -3.53 4.13 -10.86
N ILE A 316 -3.56 3.63 -9.63
CA ILE A 316 -2.43 3.76 -8.67
C ILE A 316 -1.13 3.19 -9.24
N MET A 317 -1.18 2.07 -9.95
CA MET A 317 0.01 1.41 -10.49
C MET A 317 0.67 2.16 -11.65
N CYS A 318 0.04 3.21 -12.20
CA CYS A 318 0.66 4.07 -13.21
C CYS A 318 1.58 5.13 -12.60
N ASN A 319 1.07 5.93 -11.66
CA ASN A 319 1.75 7.14 -11.16
C ASN A 319 1.91 7.20 -9.63
N GLY A 320 1.59 6.12 -8.91
CA GLY A 320 1.75 6.01 -7.47
C GLY A 320 0.68 6.67 -6.62
N GLY A 321 -0.55 6.75 -7.12
CA GLY A 321 -1.73 7.04 -6.29
C GLY A 321 -1.75 8.43 -5.63
N GLU A 322 -1.21 9.46 -6.30
CA GLU A 322 -1.14 10.84 -5.78
C GLU A 322 -2.48 11.37 -5.24
N ASN A 323 -3.59 10.81 -5.71
CA ASN A 323 -4.95 11.22 -5.39
C ASN A 323 -5.72 10.21 -4.52
N ILE A 324 -5.03 9.38 -3.75
CA ILE A 324 -5.65 8.34 -2.90
C ILE A 324 -6.70 8.87 -1.91
N GLN A 325 -6.63 10.16 -1.54
CA GLN A 325 -7.66 10.77 -0.69
C GLN A 325 -9.06 10.69 -1.31
N THR A 326 -9.18 10.58 -2.64
CA THR A 326 -10.47 10.38 -3.31
C THR A 326 -11.12 9.06 -2.91
N PHE A 327 -10.37 8.03 -2.55
CA PHE A 327 -10.95 6.81 -1.99
C PHE A 327 -11.54 7.07 -0.59
N PHE A 328 -10.81 7.79 0.25
CA PHE A 328 -11.16 7.99 1.67
C PHE A 328 -12.11 9.16 1.93
N LEU A 329 -12.20 10.14 1.04
CA LEU A 329 -13.02 11.34 1.25
C LEU A 329 -14.33 11.27 0.47
N PRO A 330 -15.46 11.71 1.04
CA PRO A 330 -16.71 11.83 0.30
C PRO A 330 -16.60 12.94 -0.76
N LEU A 331 -16.02 14.08 -0.40
CA LEU A 331 -15.79 15.19 -1.30
C LEU A 331 -14.46 15.02 -2.06
N LYS A 332 -14.52 14.31 -3.19
CA LYS A 332 -13.36 13.90 -4.00
C LYS A 332 -12.50 15.07 -4.51
N LYS A 333 -13.05 16.28 -4.58
CA LYS A 333 -12.34 17.49 -5.04
C LYS A 333 -11.34 18.02 -4.01
N VAL A 334 -11.56 17.78 -2.72
CA VAL A 334 -10.68 18.29 -1.65
C VAL A 334 -9.31 17.63 -1.77
N ASN A 335 -8.25 18.44 -1.77
CA ASN A 335 -6.87 17.98 -1.93
C ASN A 335 -6.63 17.16 -3.23
N LEU A 336 -7.50 17.29 -4.24
CA LEU A 336 -7.22 16.73 -5.55
C LEU A 336 -5.95 17.38 -6.11
N GLY A 337 -5.00 16.54 -6.49
CA GLY A 337 -3.62 16.86 -6.81
C GLY A 337 -3.34 16.85 -8.30
N PHE A 338 -2.57 17.84 -8.72
CA PHE A 338 -2.06 18.02 -10.07
C PHE A 338 -0.55 18.20 -10.03
N THR A 339 0.13 17.55 -10.96
CA THR A 339 1.56 17.68 -11.18
C THR A 339 1.85 18.84 -12.13
N GLU A 340 3.07 19.37 -12.10
CA GLU A 340 3.45 20.47 -13.00
C GLU A 340 3.36 20.11 -14.48
N LYS A 341 3.55 18.83 -14.82
CA LYS A 341 3.40 18.32 -16.20
C LYS A 341 1.99 18.48 -16.74
N GLU A 342 0.99 18.57 -15.86
CA GLU A 342 -0.41 18.72 -16.24
C GLU A 342 -0.79 20.19 -16.42
N PHE A 343 0.05 21.13 -15.97
CA PHE A 343 -0.23 22.56 -16.00
C PHE A 343 -0.46 23.17 -17.40
N PRO A 344 0.20 22.72 -18.48
CA PRO A 344 -0.11 23.20 -19.83
C PRO A 344 -1.57 22.91 -20.25
N HIS A 345 -2.22 21.92 -19.64
CA HIS A 345 -3.62 21.58 -19.88
C HIS A 345 -4.59 22.35 -18.97
N LEU A 346 -4.07 23.15 -18.03
CA LEU A 346 -4.84 23.97 -17.13
C LEU A 346 -4.81 25.43 -17.59
N GLN A 347 -5.97 26.07 -17.69
CA GLN A 347 -6.01 27.50 -18.00
C GLN A 347 -5.66 28.29 -16.74
N ARG A 348 -4.40 28.75 -16.64
CA ARG A 348 -3.93 29.58 -15.53
C ARG A 348 -4.58 30.97 -15.60
N ILE A 349 -5.08 31.44 -14.46
CA ILE A 349 -5.78 32.74 -14.31
C ILE A 349 -4.96 33.70 -13.44
N GLY A 350 -4.08 33.17 -12.59
CA GLY A 350 -3.17 33.98 -11.77
C GLY A 350 -2.21 33.10 -10.98
N GLU A 351 -1.03 33.66 -10.68
CA GLU A 351 0.06 32.93 -10.04
C GLU A 351 0.73 33.79 -8.96
N ASN A 352 0.91 33.20 -7.79
CA ASN A 352 1.81 33.64 -6.75
C ASN A 352 2.70 32.44 -6.40
N VAL A 353 3.89 32.68 -5.83
CA VAL A 353 4.91 31.65 -5.52
C VAL A 353 4.34 30.43 -4.78
N TYR A 354 3.27 30.60 -4.01
CA TYR A 354 2.68 29.55 -3.17
C TYR A 354 1.25 29.16 -3.52
N ILE A 355 0.63 29.83 -4.51
CA ILE A 355 -0.78 29.66 -4.85
C ILE A 355 -0.96 29.85 -6.36
N ILE A 356 -1.62 28.89 -7.00
CA ILE A 356 -1.98 28.98 -8.42
C ILE A 356 -3.50 29.00 -8.54
N ARG A 357 -4.03 29.88 -9.40
CA ARG A 357 -5.45 29.89 -9.78
C ARG A 357 -5.61 29.35 -11.19
N VAL A 358 -6.48 28.36 -11.35
CA VAL A 358 -6.71 27.69 -12.63
C VAL A 358 -8.20 27.54 -12.91
N HIS A 359 -8.57 27.44 -14.18
CA HIS A 359 -9.89 26.98 -14.60
C HIS A 359 -9.80 25.51 -15.01
N LEU A 360 -10.63 24.65 -14.41
CA LEU A 360 -10.62 23.20 -14.66
C LEU A 360 -11.95 22.76 -15.25
N ARG A 361 -11.87 22.07 -16.39
CA ARG A 361 -13.03 21.40 -17.00
C ARG A 361 -13.43 20.19 -16.17
N HIS A 362 -14.73 19.91 -16.13
CA HIS A 362 -15.30 18.80 -15.36
C HIS A 362 -14.69 17.44 -15.73
N GLU A 363 -14.50 17.17 -17.03
CA GLU A 363 -13.92 15.93 -17.55
C GLU A 363 -12.52 15.65 -17.00
N PHE A 364 -11.70 16.69 -16.83
CA PHE A 364 -10.35 16.54 -16.31
C PHE A 364 -10.35 16.16 -14.82
N LEU A 365 -11.29 16.70 -14.05
CA LEU A 365 -11.49 16.33 -12.64
C LEU A 365 -11.93 14.87 -12.51
N VAL A 366 -12.90 14.45 -13.32
CA VAL A 366 -13.40 13.06 -13.32
C VAL A 366 -12.25 12.10 -13.64
N LYS A 367 -11.45 12.40 -14.67
CA LYS A 367 -10.28 11.60 -15.02
C LYS A 367 -9.32 11.41 -13.84
N ARG A 368 -8.96 12.50 -13.15
CA ARG A 368 -8.04 12.43 -11.99
C ARG A 368 -8.61 11.66 -10.81
N ILE A 369 -9.93 11.72 -10.59
CA ILE A 369 -10.58 10.92 -9.55
C ILE A 369 -10.46 9.43 -9.89
N MET A 370 -10.74 9.05 -11.14
CA MET A 370 -10.67 7.65 -11.59
C MET A 370 -9.24 7.07 -11.57
N GLU A 371 -8.22 7.91 -11.81
CA GLU A 371 -6.80 7.51 -11.75
C GLU A 371 -6.31 7.17 -10.33
N SER A 372 -7.14 7.35 -9.30
CA SER A 372 -6.75 7.15 -7.90
C SER A 372 -7.03 5.74 -7.37
N LEU A 373 -7.67 4.89 -8.18
CA LEU A 373 -8.15 3.56 -7.79
C LEU A 373 -7.28 2.45 -8.41
N LEU A 374 -7.55 1.20 -8.04
CA LEU A 374 -6.94 0.07 -8.74
C LEU A 374 -7.62 -0.10 -10.10
N ASP A 375 -6.82 -0.20 -11.16
CA ASP A 375 -7.35 -0.49 -12.50
C ASP A 375 -7.75 -1.97 -12.64
N SER A 376 -8.50 -2.29 -13.70
CA SER A 376 -9.03 -3.65 -13.91
C SER A 376 -7.91 -4.68 -14.06
N THR A 377 -6.79 -4.32 -14.68
CA THR A 377 -5.62 -5.20 -14.80
C THR A 377 -5.05 -5.55 -13.43
N THR A 378 -4.84 -4.54 -12.59
CA THR A 378 -4.33 -4.71 -11.22
C THR A 378 -5.30 -5.55 -10.39
N LYS A 379 -6.60 -5.27 -10.47
CA LYS A 379 -7.65 -6.04 -9.79
C LYS A 379 -7.63 -7.51 -10.22
N LEU A 380 -7.63 -7.81 -11.52
CA LEU A 380 -7.57 -9.18 -12.05
C LEU A 380 -6.34 -9.94 -11.54
N LEU A 381 -5.16 -9.30 -11.55
CA LEU A 381 -3.94 -9.89 -11.04
C LEU A 381 -4.01 -10.15 -9.53
N MET A 382 -4.51 -9.19 -8.74
CA MET A 382 -4.67 -9.37 -7.29
C MET A 382 -5.64 -10.50 -6.93
N THR A 383 -6.77 -10.65 -7.65
CA THR A 383 -7.77 -11.70 -7.35
C THR A 383 -7.24 -13.12 -7.47
N VAL A 384 -6.15 -13.34 -8.22
CA VAL A 384 -5.53 -14.65 -8.36
C VAL A 384 -4.29 -14.81 -7.48
N HIS A 385 -3.81 -13.73 -6.85
CA HIS A 385 -2.61 -13.76 -6.04
C HIS A 385 -2.81 -14.55 -4.74
N PRO A 386 -1.82 -15.30 -4.23
CA PRO A 386 -2.00 -16.19 -3.07
C PRO A 386 -2.27 -15.47 -1.77
N LEU A 387 -1.77 -14.24 -1.65
CA LEU A 387 -2.04 -13.36 -0.52
C LEU A 387 -3.53 -12.99 -0.40
N ILE A 388 -4.28 -13.01 -1.50
CA ILE A 388 -5.73 -12.73 -1.53
C ILE A 388 -6.54 -14.02 -1.51
N THR A 389 -6.17 -14.99 -2.37
CA THR A 389 -6.90 -16.26 -2.45
C THR A 389 -6.70 -17.17 -1.25
N HIS A 390 -5.74 -16.83 -0.37
CA HIS A 390 -5.34 -17.62 0.80
C HIS A 390 -4.98 -19.07 0.46
N LYS A 391 -4.56 -19.33 -0.78
CA LYS A 391 -4.12 -20.66 -1.21
C LYS A 391 -2.75 -20.97 -0.62
N SER A 392 -2.61 -22.20 -0.10
CA SER A 392 -1.32 -22.72 0.35
C SER A 392 -0.31 -22.76 -0.81
N ARG A 393 0.91 -22.27 -0.56
CA ARG A 393 2.01 -22.35 -1.53
C ARG A 393 2.46 -23.76 -1.87
N ARG A 394 2.20 -24.76 -1.01
CA ARG A 394 2.51 -26.17 -1.30
C ARG A 394 1.83 -26.69 -2.57
N LYS A 395 0.76 -26.02 -3.00
CA LYS A 395 -0.01 -26.33 -4.20
C LYS A 395 0.46 -25.58 -5.45
N MET A 396 1.55 -24.80 -5.38
CA MET A 396 2.02 -23.98 -6.51
C MET A 396 3.01 -24.70 -7.38
N CYS A 397 2.72 -24.70 -8.68
CA CYS A 397 3.57 -25.33 -9.67
C CYS A 397 4.76 -24.42 -9.99
N ARG A 398 5.92 -25.04 -10.20
CA ARG A 398 7.11 -24.33 -10.68
C ARG A 398 6.87 -23.91 -12.13
N ILE A 399 7.12 -22.64 -12.42
CA ILE A 399 7.15 -22.13 -13.80
C ILE A 399 8.56 -22.38 -14.35
N LEU A 400 8.67 -23.20 -15.39
CA LEU A 400 9.90 -23.44 -16.11
C LEU A 400 9.96 -22.47 -17.29
N TYR A 401 11.06 -21.74 -17.42
CA TYR A 401 11.31 -20.84 -18.53
C TYR A 401 12.68 -21.14 -19.12
N ASP A 402 12.72 -21.44 -20.41
CA ASP A 402 13.94 -21.59 -21.18
C ASP A 402 14.19 -20.28 -21.95
N GLU A 403 15.26 -19.58 -21.57
CA GLU A 403 15.63 -18.30 -22.17
C GLU A 403 16.05 -18.44 -23.64
N SER A 404 16.63 -19.58 -24.02
CA SER A 404 17.13 -19.80 -25.39
C SER A 404 16.00 -20.00 -26.39
N THR A 405 14.96 -20.74 -26.01
CA THR A 405 13.81 -21.03 -26.87
C THR A 405 12.62 -20.10 -26.60
N GLY A 406 12.60 -19.42 -25.45
CA GLY A 406 11.47 -18.65 -24.93
C GLY A 406 10.30 -19.51 -24.47
N VAL A 407 10.49 -20.82 -24.32
CA VAL A 407 9.44 -21.75 -23.90
C VAL A 407 9.14 -21.56 -22.42
N VAL A 408 7.86 -21.45 -22.10
CA VAL A 408 7.32 -21.49 -20.74
C VAL A 408 6.50 -22.76 -20.59
N ASP A 409 6.84 -23.56 -19.58
CA ASP A 409 6.09 -24.77 -19.21
C ASP A 409 5.65 -24.69 -17.75
N VAL A 410 4.36 -24.91 -17.50
CA VAL A 410 3.79 -24.97 -16.15
C VAL A 410 2.64 -25.97 -16.09
N GLU A 411 2.69 -26.88 -15.13
CA GLU A 411 1.74 -27.99 -15.03
C GLU A 411 0.29 -27.54 -14.82
N SER A 412 0.12 -26.48 -14.03
CA SER A 412 -1.17 -25.89 -13.68
C SER A 412 -1.76 -24.99 -14.77
N GLY A 413 -1.01 -24.71 -15.85
CA GLY A 413 -1.41 -23.79 -16.89
C GLY A 413 -1.19 -22.31 -16.56
N VAL A 414 -0.92 -21.54 -17.61
CA VAL A 414 -0.83 -20.08 -17.56
C VAL A 414 -2.23 -19.49 -17.70
N ARG A 415 -2.63 -18.65 -16.74
CA ARG A 415 -3.92 -17.95 -16.75
C ARG A 415 -3.81 -16.58 -17.40
N TYR A 416 -2.84 -15.76 -17.00
CA TYR A 416 -2.62 -14.44 -17.59
C TYR A 416 -1.17 -14.29 -18.04
N LEU A 417 -1.00 -13.56 -19.14
CA LEU A 417 0.30 -13.15 -19.65
C LEU A 417 0.29 -11.64 -19.90
N VAL A 418 1.24 -10.95 -19.29
CA VAL A 418 1.39 -9.50 -19.38
C VAL A 418 2.76 -9.17 -19.96
N TYR A 419 2.80 -8.44 -21.07
CA TYR A 419 4.05 -7.90 -21.60
C TYR A 419 4.19 -6.43 -21.23
N TYR A 420 5.39 -6.02 -20.82
CA TYR A 420 5.70 -4.64 -20.47
C TYR A 420 7.14 -4.27 -20.82
N THR A 421 7.37 -2.97 -21.01
CA THR A 421 8.67 -2.47 -21.47
C THR A 421 9.80 -2.78 -20.48
N ASN A 422 11.02 -2.92 -21.00
CA ASN A 422 12.23 -3.11 -20.19
C ASN A 422 12.95 -1.77 -19.87
N ASP A 423 12.23 -0.65 -19.96
CA ASP A 423 12.74 0.68 -19.58
C ASP A 423 12.44 0.97 -18.09
N SER A 424 12.82 2.16 -17.63
CA SER A 424 12.57 2.59 -16.25
C SER A 424 11.09 2.79 -15.92
N VAL A 425 10.23 2.98 -16.92
CA VAL A 425 8.80 3.23 -16.79
C VAL A 425 8.01 1.92 -16.76
N LYS A 426 8.49 0.85 -17.41
CA LYS A 426 7.90 -0.50 -17.39
C LYS A 426 6.40 -0.53 -17.77
N ARG A 427 6.01 0.18 -18.83
CA ARG A 427 4.60 0.28 -19.26
C ARG A 427 4.08 -1.02 -19.84
N ILE A 428 2.81 -1.34 -19.58
CA ILE A 428 2.16 -2.53 -20.16
C ILE A 428 1.92 -2.32 -21.65
N CYS A 429 2.48 -3.23 -22.44
CA CYS A 429 2.29 -3.32 -23.88
C CYS A 429 1.05 -4.15 -24.23
N SER A 430 0.81 -5.25 -23.50
CA SER A 430 -0.33 -6.13 -23.74
C SER A 430 -0.67 -6.96 -22.51
N PHE A 431 -1.96 -7.23 -22.31
CA PHE A 431 -2.48 -8.14 -21.30
C PHE A 431 -3.39 -9.15 -21.99
N THR A 432 -3.18 -10.43 -21.74
CA THR A 432 -3.94 -11.51 -22.39
C THR A 432 -4.27 -12.62 -21.40
N GLU A 433 -5.49 -13.14 -21.47
CA GLU A 433 -5.85 -14.39 -20.83
C GLU A 433 -5.39 -15.57 -21.71
N GLN A 434 -4.79 -16.57 -21.07
CA GLN A 434 -4.17 -17.72 -21.73
C GLN A 434 -4.95 -19.02 -21.52
N HIS A 435 -6.12 -18.95 -20.86
CA HIS A 435 -7.04 -20.07 -20.65
C HIS A 435 -6.36 -21.37 -20.19
N MET A 436 -5.41 -21.26 -19.25
CA MET A 436 -4.74 -22.39 -18.61
C MET A 436 -3.86 -23.24 -19.55
N LYS A 437 -3.32 -22.64 -20.62
CA LYS A 437 -2.33 -23.30 -21.48
C LYS A 437 -1.09 -23.71 -20.68
N LYS A 438 -0.74 -25.01 -20.71
CA LYS A 438 0.41 -25.57 -19.98
C LYS A 438 1.77 -25.20 -20.59
N ARG A 439 1.78 -24.95 -21.90
CA ARG A 439 2.98 -24.60 -22.65
C ARG A 439 2.74 -23.37 -23.51
N LEU A 440 3.65 -22.40 -23.46
CA LEU A 440 3.64 -21.19 -24.26
C LEU A 440 5.03 -20.93 -24.83
N VAL A 441 5.11 -20.21 -25.96
CA VAL A 441 6.37 -19.69 -26.49
C VAL A 441 6.28 -18.18 -26.44
N LEU A 442 7.11 -17.55 -25.63
CA LEU A 442 7.22 -16.11 -25.55
C LEU A 442 8.18 -15.63 -26.65
N ARG A 443 7.86 -14.52 -27.31
CA ARG A 443 8.75 -13.89 -28.30
C ARG A 443 8.70 -12.38 -28.22
N ALA A 444 9.83 -11.74 -28.46
CA ALA A 444 9.94 -10.30 -28.60
C ALA A 444 9.84 -9.89 -30.09
N LYS A 445 9.05 -8.86 -30.41
CA LYS A 445 8.89 -8.43 -31.82
C LYS A 445 10.10 -7.66 -32.39
N LYS A 446 10.75 -6.82 -31.59
CA LYS A 446 11.82 -5.91 -32.05
C LYS A 446 12.92 -5.65 -31.01
N SER A 447 12.54 -5.56 -29.75
CA SER A 447 13.46 -5.28 -28.64
C SER A 447 13.09 -6.17 -27.45
N ALA A 448 14.07 -6.40 -26.56
CA ALA A 448 13.83 -7.14 -25.33
C ALA A 448 12.64 -6.55 -24.55
N VAL A 449 11.74 -7.42 -24.13
CA VAL A 449 10.50 -7.07 -23.42
C VAL A 449 10.41 -7.90 -22.16
N ARG A 450 9.77 -7.40 -21.11
CA ARG A 450 9.49 -8.20 -19.92
C ARG A 450 8.14 -8.88 -20.06
N ALA A 451 8.05 -10.11 -19.57
CA ALA A 451 6.81 -10.86 -19.49
C ALA A 451 6.54 -11.27 -18.05
N LEU A 452 5.37 -10.91 -17.53
CA LEU A 452 4.81 -11.46 -16.30
C LEU A 452 3.89 -12.62 -16.67
N ILE A 453 4.28 -13.81 -16.23
CA ILE A 453 3.53 -15.06 -16.36
C ILE A 453 2.77 -15.26 -15.05
N VAL A 454 1.46 -15.46 -15.16
CA VAL A 454 0.59 -15.73 -14.00
C VAL A 454 -0.11 -17.05 -14.21
N THR A 455 0.10 -17.99 -13.29
CA THR A 455 -0.47 -19.33 -13.36
C THR A 455 -1.87 -19.37 -12.77
N GLY A 456 -2.65 -20.41 -13.06
CA GLY A 456 -4.04 -20.47 -12.57
C GLY A 456 -4.19 -20.64 -11.06
N GLU A 457 -3.18 -21.18 -10.39
CA GLU A 457 -3.07 -21.26 -8.94
C GLU A 457 -2.46 -20.00 -8.30
N GLY A 458 -2.04 -19.03 -9.11
CA GLY A 458 -1.62 -17.71 -8.64
C GLY A 458 -0.12 -17.54 -8.44
N ASN A 459 0.73 -18.33 -9.09
CA ASN A 459 2.18 -18.10 -9.08
C ASN A 459 2.56 -17.03 -10.12
N PHE A 460 3.46 -16.13 -9.74
CA PHE A 460 3.87 -14.98 -10.56
C PHE A 460 5.35 -15.11 -10.88
N LEU A 461 5.71 -15.05 -12.17
CA LEU A 461 7.10 -15.00 -12.62
C LEU A 461 7.28 -13.90 -13.66
N SER A 462 8.20 -12.97 -13.38
CA SER A 462 8.64 -11.96 -14.35
C SER A 462 9.95 -12.42 -15.00
N VAL A 463 9.97 -12.50 -16.32
CA VAL A 463 11.17 -12.85 -17.11
C VAL A 463 11.52 -11.75 -18.12
N LEU A 464 12.78 -11.71 -18.55
CA LEU A 464 13.20 -10.93 -19.70
C LEU A 464 13.14 -11.83 -20.94
N VAL A 465 12.42 -11.38 -21.97
CA VAL A 465 12.25 -12.09 -23.23
C VAL A 465 13.12 -11.39 -24.27
N THR A 466 14.18 -12.08 -24.71
CA THR A 466 15.20 -11.57 -25.63
C THR A 466 15.16 -12.26 -26.99
N ASN A 467 14.52 -13.43 -27.09
CA ASN A 467 14.35 -14.16 -28.34
C ASN A 467 13.44 -13.38 -29.29
N THR A 468 14.01 -12.93 -30.41
CA THR A 468 13.29 -12.14 -31.40
C THR A 468 12.63 -13.04 -32.46
N LEU A 469 11.51 -12.56 -33.02
CA LEU A 469 10.83 -13.21 -34.13
C LEU A 469 11.62 -13.13 -35.43
#